data_AF-A0A7C8MN30-F1
#
_entry.id   AF-A0A7C8MN30-F1
#
_cell.length_a   1.000
_cell.length_b   1.000
_cell.length_c   1.000
_cell.angle_alpha   90.00
_cell.angle_beta   90.00
_cell.angle_gamma   90.00
#
_symmetry.space_group_name_H-M   'P 1'
#
loop_
_entity.id
_entity.type
_entity.pdbx_description
1 polymer ?
#
loop_
_entity_poly.entity_id
_entity_poly.type
_entity_poly.pdbx_seq_one_letter_code
_entity_poly.pdbx_strand_id
1 'polypeptide(L)'
;MHLVHDQRSVDMLEIPLPRGPVNYPTEKNRSAGKSQRFTKRPAPVHKLGHFGVRTTGFANAHEFYCSRFNFFASDILHDAENIDRTVFYRLNRGEEEVDHHVFFAEGPSYKIHHSSFETHDFDTQVLGHDWLREKGHKNCWGVGRHILGSQIFDYWFDPSGFIFEHYVDGDLLTADEPTHRSQAGPGRIHVWGPEVPSSFLE
;
A
#
# COMPACT_ATOMS: atom_id res chain seq x y z
N MET A 1 13.89 21.53 10.68
CA MET A 1 14.56 20.29 11.14
C MET A 1 14.31 19.25 10.08
N HIS A 2 15.30 18.92 9.25
CA HIS A 2 15.18 17.80 8.31
C HIS A 2 15.57 16.55 9.06
N LEU A 3 14.64 15.59 9.21
CA LEU A 3 14.81 14.37 10.00
C LEU A 3 15.86 13.42 9.39
N VAL A 4 16.31 13.69 8.16
CA VAL A 4 17.29 12.87 7.42
C VAL A 4 18.27 13.82 6.73
N HIS A 5 19.57 13.67 7.01
CA HIS A 5 20.67 14.47 6.44
C HIS A 5 21.51 13.63 5.46
N ASP A 6 22.38 14.28 4.68
CA ASP A 6 23.31 13.67 3.72
C ASP A 6 22.67 12.81 2.60
N GLN A 7 21.42 13.12 2.24
CA GLN A 7 20.81 12.55 1.05
C GLN A 7 21.49 13.11 -0.21
N ARG A 8 21.76 12.23 -1.17
CA ARG A 8 22.21 12.61 -2.51
C ARG A 8 21.26 12.01 -3.54
N SER A 9 20.98 12.76 -4.59
CA SER A 9 20.33 12.20 -5.77
C SER A 9 21.21 11.11 -6.36
N VAL A 10 20.57 10.03 -6.82
CA VAL A 10 21.19 8.96 -7.59
C VAL A 10 20.48 8.88 -8.93
N ASP A 11 21.19 8.43 -9.96
CA ASP A 11 20.58 8.21 -11.26
C ASP A 11 19.53 7.11 -11.15
N MET A 12 18.36 7.36 -11.75
CA MET A 12 17.31 6.36 -11.83
C MET A 12 17.77 5.19 -12.69
N LEU A 13 17.48 3.96 -12.25
CA LEU A 13 17.76 2.77 -13.03
C LEU A 13 16.92 2.80 -14.32
N GLU A 14 17.56 2.66 -15.48
CA GLU A 14 16.87 2.51 -16.77
C GLU A 14 16.29 1.10 -16.89
N ILE A 15 15.12 0.94 -16.30
CA ILE A 15 14.36 -0.31 -16.36
C ILE A 15 13.25 -0.13 -17.40
N PRO A 16 13.21 -0.93 -18.48
CA PRO A 16 12.09 -0.91 -19.41
C PRO A 16 10.80 -1.29 -18.68
N LEU A 17 9.92 -0.33 -18.51
CA LEU A 17 8.62 -0.50 -17.88
C LEU A 17 7.54 -0.35 -18.97
N PRO A 18 6.91 -1.45 -19.41
CA PRO A 18 5.92 -1.38 -20.48
C PRO A 18 4.73 -0.53 -20.03
N ARG A 19 4.49 0.59 -20.70
CA ARG A 19 3.23 1.34 -20.61
C ARG A 19 2.47 1.14 -21.90
N GLY A 20 1.47 0.26 -21.87
CA GLY A 20 0.66 -0.08 -23.02
C GLY A 20 -0.83 0.12 -22.73
N PRO A 21 -1.63 0.51 -23.73
CA PRO A 21 -3.07 0.58 -23.56
C PRO A 21 -3.66 -0.81 -23.25
N VAL A 22 -4.57 -0.84 -22.27
CA VAL A 22 -5.37 -2.01 -21.91
C VAL A 22 -6.60 -2.07 -22.80
N ASN A 23 -6.87 -3.25 -23.36
CA ASN A 23 -8.12 -3.51 -24.09
C ASN A 23 -9.17 -4.04 -23.11
N TYR A 24 -10.33 -3.41 -23.06
CA TYR A 24 -11.52 -3.93 -22.40
C TYR A 24 -12.38 -4.74 -23.38
N PRO A 25 -13.39 -5.52 -22.93
CA PRO A 25 -14.23 -6.31 -23.81
C PRO A 25 -14.86 -5.50 -24.97
N THR A 26 -15.35 -4.30 -24.67
CA THR A 26 -16.04 -3.39 -25.61
C THR A 26 -15.19 -2.22 -26.11
N GLU A 27 -14.05 -1.93 -25.48
CA GLU A 27 -13.16 -0.81 -25.84
C GLU A 27 -11.76 -1.33 -26.15
N LYS A 28 -11.30 -1.14 -27.41
CA LYS A 28 -9.99 -1.61 -27.86
C LYS A 28 -9.04 -0.42 -28.03
N ASN A 29 -8.23 -0.17 -27.01
CA ASN A 29 -7.26 0.92 -26.96
C ASN A 29 -5.94 0.59 -27.68
N ARG A 30 -5.73 -0.65 -28.10
CA ARG A 30 -4.50 -1.11 -28.77
C ARG A 30 -4.67 -1.26 -30.27
N SER A 31 -3.75 -0.67 -31.04
CA SER A 31 -3.71 -0.81 -32.51
C SER A 31 -3.56 -2.28 -32.96
N ALA A 32 -4.13 -2.58 -34.12
CA ALA A 32 -4.05 -3.91 -34.74
C ALA A 32 -2.58 -4.39 -34.86
N GLY A 33 -2.37 -5.67 -34.56
CA GLY A 33 -1.04 -6.31 -34.63
C GLY A 33 -0.09 -5.99 -33.47
N LYS A 34 -0.45 -5.08 -32.54
CA LYS A 34 0.36 -4.82 -31.34
C LYS A 34 -0.02 -5.79 -30.22
N SER A 35 0.99 -6.39 -29.61
CA SER A 35 0.85 -7.30 -28.47
C SER A 35 1.40 -6.66 -27.19
N GLN A 36 0.86 -7.07 -26.05
CA GLN A 36 1.43 -6.79 -24.74
C GLN A 36 2.06 -8.09 -24.23
N ARG A 37 3.39 -8.07 -24.05
CA ARG A 37 4.20 -9.20 -23.65
C ARG A 37 5.22 -8.70 -22.65
N PHE A 38 5.29 -9.35 -21.51
CA PHE A 38 6.17 -8.99 -20.42
C PHE A 38 7.25 -10.06 -20.24
N THR A 39 8.42 -9.64 -19.78
CA THR A 39 9.49 -10.55 -19.36
C THR A 39 9.40 -10.72 -17.85
N LYS A 40 9.23 -11.96 -17.38
CA LYS A 40 9.22 -12.28 -15.95
C LYS A 40 10.56 -11.95 -15.31
N ARG A 41 10.53 -11.24 -14.17
CA ARG A 41 11.68 -10.77 -13.38
C ARG A 41 11.18 -10.25 -12.02
N PRO A 42 12.07 -9.90 -11.06
CA PRO A 42 11.65 -9.16 -9.88
C PRO A 42 10.92 -7.88 -10.27
N ALA A 43 9.82 -7.56 -9.56
CA ALA A 43 9.09 -6.32 -9.78
C ALA A 43 9.99 -5.13 -9.41
N PRO A 44 10.24 -4.18 -10.33
CA PRO A 44 10.98 -2.97 -10.01
C PRO A 44 10.18 -2.12 -9.02
N VAL A 45 10.84 -1.66 -7.95
CA VAL A 45 10.27 -0.73 -6.97
C VAL A 45 10.46 0.69 -7.48
N HIS A 46 9.38 1.47 -7.46
CA HIS A 46 9.38 2.88 -7.82
C HIS A 46 9.69 3.78 -6.62
N LYS A 47 8.95 3.62 -5.52
CA LYS A 47 9.12 4.39 -4.28
C LYS A 47 8.75 3.57 -3.05
N LEU A 48 9.22 4.03 -1.90
CA LEU A 48 8.60 3.70 -0.61
C LEU A 48 7.25 4.41 -0.53
N GLY A 49 6.17 3.65 -0.35
CA GLY A 49 4.83 4.20 -0.16
C GLY A 49 4.58 4.54 1.30
N HIS A 50 4.59 3.52 2.17
CA HIS A 50 4.25 3.72 3.58
C HIS A 50 4.86 2.67 4.51
N PHE A 51 4.72 2.95 5.81
CA PHE A 51 4.84 1.96 6.85
C PHE A 51 3.48 1.75 7.47
N GLY A 52 3.12 0.48 7.68
CA GLY A 52 2.07 0.13 8.61
C GLY A 52 2.65 0.05 10.02
N VAL A 53 2.05 0.75 10.99
CA VAL A 53 2.54 0.75 12.38
C VAL A 53 1.44 0.38 13.34
N ARG A 54 1.75 -0.58 14.22
CA ARG A 54 0.94 -0.89 15.39
C ARG A 54 1.41 -0.02 16.56
N THR A 55 0.46 0.61 17.23
CA THR A 55 0.68 1.50 18.37
C THR A 55 -0.15 1.05 19.56
N THR A 56 0.33 1.33 20.79
CA THR A 56 -0.38 1.03 22.05
C THR A 56 -1.16 2.25 22.58
N GLY A 57 -1.29 3.29 21.77
CA GLY A 57 -1.87 4.57 22.16
C GLY A 57 -2.37 5.32 20.93
N PHE A 58 -3.27 4.70 20.19
CA PHE A 58 -3.80 5.17 18.91
C PHE A 58 -4.32 6.60 19.00
N ALA A 59 -5.19 6.90 19.97
CA ALA A 59 -5.79 8.24 20.09
C ALA A 59 -4.73 9.35 20.22
N ASN A 60 -3.73 9.13 21.09
CA ASN A 60 -2.64 10.08 21.31
C ASN A 60 -1.75 10.19 20.07
N ALA A 61 -1.44 9.07 19.40
CA ALA A 61 -0.66 9.08 18.16
C ALA A 61 -1.41 9.84 17.06
N HIS A 62 -2.69 9.53 16.87
CA HIS A 62 -3.55 10.18 15.89
C HIS A 62 -3.61 11.70 16.10
N GLU A 63 -3.91 12.15 17.33
CA GLU A 63 -3.92 13.56 17.69
C GLU A 63 -2.55 14.21 17.43
N PHE A 64 -1.46 13.56 17.85
CA PHE A 64 -0.11 14.10 17.68
C PHE A 64 0.24 14.30 16.20
N TYR A 65 0.02 13.29 15.35
CA TYR A 65 0.34 13.39 13.92
C TYR A 65 -0.55 14.40 13.19
N CYS A 66 -1.85 14.44 13.47
CA CYS A 66 -2.78 15.40 12.85
C CYS A 66 -2.57 16.85 13.33
N SER A 67 -2.13 17.07 14.56
CA SER A 67 -1.97 18.42 15.13
C SER A 67 -0.57 19.02 14.95
N ARG A 68 0.46 18.19 14.78
CA ARG A 68 1.86 18.63 14.68
C ARG A 68 2.45 18.49 13.28
N PHE A 69 1.89 17.62 12.46
CA PHE A 69 2.31 17.37 11.10
C PHE A 69 1.14 17.56 10.15
N ASN A 70 1.40 17.62 8.86
CA ASN A 70 0.39 17.81 7.84
C ASN A 70 -0.32 16.49 7.47
N PHE A 71 -0.64 15.64 8.46
CA PHE A 71 -1.38 14.39 8.23
C PHE A 71 -2.87 14.63 8.38
N PHE A 72 -3.65 14.29 7.35
CA PHE A 72 -5.11 14.31 7.35
C PHE A 72 -5.64 12.88 7.26
N ALA A 73 -6.64 12.53 8.07
CA ALA A 73 -7.25 11.21 8.01
C ALA A 73 -8.04 11.06 6.71
N SER A 74 -7.73 10.01 5.96
CA SER A 74 -8.48 9.57 4.79
C SER A 74 -9.58 8.59 5.22
N ASP A 75 -9.18 7.53 5.93
CA ASP A 75 -10.10 6.53 6.46
C ASP A 75 -9.82 6.28 7.94
N ILE A 76 -10.89 6.13 8.73
CA ILE A 76 -10.85 5.72 10.13
C ILE A 76 -11.70 4.47 10.31
N LEU A 77 -11.13 3.44 10.93
CA LEU A 77 -11.89 2.27 11.39
C LEU A 77 -12.08 2.29 12.89
N HIS A 78 -13.33 2.04 13.32
CA HIS A 78 -13.70 1.96 14.72
C HIS A 78 -14.15 0.55 15.14
N ASP A 79 -14.02 0.24 16.42
CA ASP A 79 -14.53 -1.00 17.03
C ASP A 79 -16.06 -0.96 17.25
N ALA A 80 -16.60 -2.02 17.88
CA ALA A 80 -18.03 -2.15 18.16
C ALA A 80 -18.53 -1.13 19.19
N GLU A 81 -17.62 -0.65 20.05
CA GLU A 81 -17.85 0.41 21.04
C GLU A 81 -17.72 1.81 20.43
N ASN A 82 -17.54 1.90 19.11
CA ASN A 82 -17.40 3.13 18.35
C ASN A 82 -16.13 3.93 18.69
N ILE A 83 -15.09 3.25 19.19
CA ILE A 83 -13.78 3.83 19.47
C ILE A 83 -12.89 3.64 18.24
N ASP A 84 -12.25 4.71 17.79
CA ASP A 84 -11.33 4.66 16.65
C ASP A 84 -10.09 3.85 17.00
N ARG A 85 -9.74 2.90 16.14
CA ARG A 85 -8.62 1.97 16.34
C ARG A 85 -7.62 1.96 15.20
N THR A 86 -8.04 2.37 14.02
CA THR A 86 -7.21 2.33 12.83
C THR A 86 -7.42 3.57 11.99
N VAL A 87 -6.37 4.05 11.36
CA VAL A 87 -6.42 5.22 10.47
C VAL A 87 -5.47 5.05 9.30
N PHE A 88 -5.93 5.46 8.13
CA PHE A 88 -5.11 5.73 6.96
C PHE A 88 -5.07 7.24 6.74
N TYR A 89 -3.89 7.79 6.46
CA TYR A 89 -3.70 9.20 6.23
C TYR A 89 -3.30 9.52 4.80
N ARG A 90 -3.53 10.79 4.45
CA ARG A 90 -2.90 11.51 3.36
C ARG A 90 -2.16 12.74 3.88
N LEU A 91 -1.26 13.30 3.09
CA LEU A 91 -0.61 14.57 3.41
C LEU A 91 -1.46 15.76 2.95
N ASN A 92 -1.70 16.72 3.84
CA ASN A 92 -2.30 17.98 3.45
C ASN A 92 -1.30 18.79 2.61
N ARG A 93 -1.52 18.80 1.29
CA ARG A 93 -0.77 19.58 0.28
C ARG A 93 -1.69 20.46 -0.57
N GLY A 94 -2.89 20.78 -0.07
CA GLY A 94 -3.89 21.55 -0.81
C GLY A 94 -4.50 20.76 -1.97
N GLU A 95 -4.47 21.34 -3.17
CA GLU A 95 -5.02 20.73 -4.39
C GLU A 95 -4.12 19.65 -5.00
N GLU A 96 -2.90 19.47 -4.49
CA GLU A 96 -2.01 18.43 -4.98
C GLU A 96 -2.53 17.03 -4.59
N GLU A 97 -2.67 16.18 -5.60
CA GLU A 97 -3.03 14.78 -5.44
C GLU A 97 -1.93 14.03 -4.66
N VAL A 98 -2.34 13.45 -3.55
CA VAL A 98 -1.48 12.65 -2.69
C VAL A 98 -2.09 11.28 -2.43
N ASP A 99 -1.25 10.29 -2.61
CA ASP A 99 -1.12 9.07 -1.85
C ASP A 99 -1.99 8.89 -0.57
N HIS A 100 -2.92 7.90 -0.59
CA HIS A 100 -3.61 7.29 0.57
C HIS A 100 -2.82 6.12 1.15
N HIS A 101 -1.95 6.33 2.16
CA HIS A 101 -1.10 5.18 2.56
C HIS A 101 -0.59 5.14 4.01
N VAL A 102 -0.49 6.24 4.77
CA VAL A 102 0.13 6.10 6.11
C VAL A 102 -0.84 5.47 7.09
N PHE A 103 -0.46 4.33 7.67
CA PHE A 103 -1.35 3.50 8.48
C PHE A 103 -0.91 3.39 9.94
N PHE A 104 -1.82 3.71 10.86
CA PHE A 104 -1.71 3.34 12.27
C PHE A 104 -2.87 2.45 12.71
N ALA A 105 -2.56 1.42 13.50
CA ALA A 105 -3.55 0.58 14.16
C ALA A 105 -3.21 0.38 15.64
N GLU A 106 -4.22 0.42 16.50
CA GLU A 106 -4.12 0.06 17.91
C GLU A 106 -3.75 -1.42 18.07
N GLY A 107 -2.93 -1.74 19.06
CA GLY A 107 -2.70 -3.12 19.45
C GLY A 107 -1.85 -3.25 20.72
N PRO A 108 -1.61 -4.49 21.18
CA PRO A 108 -1.06 -4.74 22.51
C PRO A 108 0.43 -4.39 22.67
N SER A 109 1.12 -4.11 21.57
CA SER A 109 2.53 -3.70 21.57
C SER A 109 2.84 -2.81 20.37
N TYR A 110 3.86 -1.97 20.51
CA TYR A 110 4.39 -1.16 19.41
C TYR A 110 5.20 -2.02 18.45
N LYS A 111 4.90 -1.95 17.16
CA LYS A 111 5.59 -2.71 16.10
C LYS A 111 5.45 -2.01 14.75
N ILE A 112 6.52 -1.98 13.97
CA ILE A 112 6.40 -1.74 12.53
C ILE A 112 5.80 -2.99 11.92
N HIS A 113 4.54 -2.91 11.49
CA HIS A 113 3.81 -4.04 10.93
C HIS A 113 4.40 -4.45 9.58
N HIS A 114 4.57 -3.49 8.67
CA HIS A 114 5.16 -3.72 7.36
C HIS A 114 5.74 -2.43 6.77
N SER A 115 6.62 -2.59 5.79
CA SER A 115 7.03 -1.53 4.85
C SER A 115 6.46 -1.81 3.47
N SER A 116 5.95 -0.78 2.79
CA SER A 116 5.23 -0.93 1.53
C SER A 116 5.89 -0.15 0.39
N PHE A 117 5.96 -0.77 -0.78
CA PHE A 117 6.71 -0.27 -1.94
C PHE A 117 5.86 -0.31 -3.20
N GLU A 118 5.78 0.83 -3.89
CA GLU A 118 5.01 0.92 -5.12
C GLU A 118 5.77 0.22 -6.25
N THR A 119 5.08 -0.62 -7.02
CA THR A 119 5.61 -1.23 -8.24
C THR A 119 4.89 -0.68 -9.48
N HIS A 120 5.29 -1.12 -10.68
CA HIS A 120 4.90 -0.43 -11.91
C HIS A 120 3.42 -0.57 -12.30
N ASP A 121 2.92 -1.81 -12.36
CA ASP A 121 1.54 -2.12 -12.70
C ASP A 121 1.19 -3.54 -12.21
N PHE A 122 -0.09 -3.89 -12.32
CA PHE A 122 -0.58 -5.18 -11.83
C PHE A 122 0.09 -6.39 -12.52
N ASP A 123 0.30 -6.32 -13.83
CA ASP A 123 1.00 -7.39 -14.56
C ASP A 123 2.43 -7.59 -14.04
N THR A 124 3.17 -6.49 -13.81
CA THR A 124 4.53 -6.52 -13.27
C THR A 124 4.55 -7.04 -11.82
N GLN A 125 3.57 -6.66 -11.00
CA GLN A 125 3.43 -7.16 -9.64
C GLN A 125 3.20 -8.68 -9.63
N VAL A 126 2.29 -9.20 -10.46
CA VAL A 126 2.02 -10.66 -10.56
C VAL A 126 3.26 -11.42 -11.06
N LEU A 127 3.99 -10.87 -12.02
CA LEU A 127 5.26 -11.47 -12.48
C LEU A 127 6.32 -11.47 -11.39
N GLY A 128 6.39 -10.40 -10.57
CA GLY A 128 7.24 -10.32 -9.40
C GLY A 128 6.86 -11.34 -8.34
N HIS A 129 5.55 -11.49 -8.08
CA HIS A 129 5.00 -12.50 -7.18
C HIS A 129 5.42 -13.91 -7.61
N ASP A 130 5.25 -14.26 -8.88
CA ASP A 130 5.66 -15.55 -9.44
C ASP A 130 7.17 -15.76 -9.33
N TRP A 131 7.96 -14.74 -9.63
CA TRP A 131 9.41 -14.79 -9.50
C TRP A 131 9.84 -15.08 -8.06
N LEU A 132 9.22 -14.41 -7.08
CA LEU A 132 9.51 -14.62 -5.65
C LEU A 132 9.13 -16.03 -5.20
N ARG A 133 7.96 -16.54 -5.64
CA ARG A 133 7.55 -17.93 -5.37
C ARG A 133 8.55 -18.94 -5.91
N GLU A 134 8.99 -18.78 -7.17
CA GLU A 134 9.96 -19.67 -7.80
C GLU A 134 11.33 -19.67 -7.12
N LYS A 135 11.70 -18.56 -6.48
CA LYS A 135 12.92 -18.44 -5.69
C LYS A 135 12.79 -18.98 -4.26
N GLY A 136 11.60 -19.45 -3.88
CA GLY A 136 11.35 -20.01 -2.55
C GLY A 136 11.22 -18.95 -1.45
N HIS A 137 10.94 -17.70 -1.80
CA HIS A 137 10.61 -16.69 -0.78
C HIS A 137 9.30 -17.06 -0.09
N LYS A 138 9.15 -16.62 1.17
CA LYS A 138 8.00 -16.95 2.00
C LYS A 138 6.91 -15.91 1.79
N ASN A 139 5.81 -16.34 1.18
CA ASN A 139 4.62 -15.51 1.05
C ASN A 139 4.01 -15.24 2.44
N CYS A 140 3.50 -14.03 2.64
CA CYS A 140 2.86 -13.64 3.90
C CYS A 140 1.35 -13.79 3.82
N TRP A 141 0.71 -13.11 2.85
CA TRP A 141 -0.73 -13.19 2.62
C TRP A 141 -1.05 -13.57 1.17
N GLY A 142 -0.44 -12.89 0.21
CA GLY A 142 -0.63 -13.13 -1.23
C GLY A 142 -1.13 -11.88 -1.95
N VAL A 143 -1.58 -12.06 -3.20
CA VAL A 143 -2.08 -10.96 -4.03
C VAL A 143 -3.56 -10.71 -3.78
N GLY A 144 -3.94 -9.47 -3.52
CA GLY A 144 -5.32 -9.06 -3.29
C GLY A 144 -5.54 -7.58 -3.56
N ARG A 145 -6.76 -7.09 -3.39
CA ARG A 145 -7.08 -5.65 -3.46
C ARG A 145 -7.67 -5.16 -2.16
N HIS A 146 -7.12 -4.10 -1.59
CA HIS A 146 -7.66 -3.47 -0.39
C HIS A 146 -8.99 -2.77 -0.68
N ILE A 147 -9.85 -2.70 0.36
CA ILE A 147 -11.03 -1.82 0.33
C ILE A 147 -10.61 -0.36 0.53
N LEU A 148 -9.67 -0.13 1.45
CA LEU A 148 -9.19 1.20 1.82
C LEU A 148 -8.03 1.59 0.91
N GLY A 149 -8.14 2.75 0.25
CA GLY A 149 -7.15 3.24 -0.71
C GLY A 149 -7.05 2.41 -2.00
N SER A 150 -7.95 1.44 -2.20
CA SER A 150 -8.11 0.61 -3.41
C SER A 150 -6.86 -0.15 -3.93
N GLN A 151 -5.71 -0.05 -3.26
CA GLN A 151 -4.45 -0.57 -3.74
C GLN A 151 -4.48 -2.10 -3.89
N ILE A 152 -3.85 -2.61 -4.95
CA ILE A 152 -3.58 -4.03 -5.10
C ILE A 152 -2.32 -4.35 -4.32
N PHE A 153 -2.40 -5.24 -3.34
CA PHE A 153 -1.30 -5.63 -2.48
C PHE A 153 -0.68 -6.98 -2.87
N ASP A 154 0.57 -7.21 -2.48
CA ASP A 154 1.26 -8.49 -2.45
C ASP A 154 2.24 -8.54 -1.28
N TYR A 155 1.89 -9.29 -0.22
CA TYR A 155 2.66 -9.35 1.03
C TYR A 155 3.60 -10.54 1.12
N TRP A 156 4.81 -10.28 1.62
CA TRP A 156 5.90 -11.23 1.76
C TRP A 156 6.65 -11.06 3.06
N PHE A 157 7.36 -12.10 3.48
CA PHE A 157 8.38 -11.99 4.53
C PHE A 157 9.76 -11.79 3.89
N ASP A 158 10.53 -10.84 4.42
CA ASP A 158 11.94 -10.71 4.14
C ASP A 158 12.77 -11.82 4.83
N PRO A 159 14.07 -11.97 4.52
CA PRO A 159 14.93 -12.97 5.16
C PRO A 159 15.07 -12.83 6.68
N SER A 160 14.77 -11.66 7.25
CA SER A 160 14.81 -11.38 8.68
C SER A 160 13.46 -11.62 9.38
N GLY A 161 12.40 -11.92 8.61
CA GLY A 161 11.04 -12.12 9.11
C GLY A 161 10.18 -10.84 9.19
N PHE A 162 10.65 -9.70 8.68
CA PHE A 162 9.83 -8.50 8.52
C PHE A 162 8.86 -8.67 7.36
N ILE A 163 7.68 -8.06 7.49
CA ILE A 163 6.69 -8.05 6.41
C ILE A 163 7.01 -6.90 5.47
N PHE A 164 7.03 -7.18 4.17
CA PHE A 164 7.02 -6.16 3.14
C PHE A 164 5.84 -6.34 2.19
N GLU A 165 5.36 -5.23 1.65
CA GLU A 165 4.26 -5.16 0.69
C GLU A 165 4.79 -4.59 -0.63
N HIS A 166 4.43 -5.23 -1.74
CA HIS A 166 4.37 -4.55 -3.04
C HIS A 166 2.95 -4.08 -3.28
N TYR A 167 2.79 -2.83 -3.70
CA TYR A 167 1.47 -2.31 -4.09
C TYR A 167 1.48 -1.64 -5.46
N VAL A 168 0.29 -1.56 -6.05
CA VAL A 168 -0.02 -0.75 -7.24
C VAL A 168 -1.45 -0.21 -7.15
N ASP A 169 -1.78 0.79 -7.97
CA ASP A 169 -3.18 1.23 -8.20
C ASP A 169 -3.86 1.73 -6.92
N GLY A 170 -3.13 2.53 -6.13
CA GLY A 170 -3.66 3.18 -4.93
C GLY A 170 -4.39 4.49 -5.26
N ASP A 171 -5.38 4.83 -4.43
CA ASP A 171 -6.15 6.06 -4.57
C ASP A 171 -5.30 7.30 -4.29
N LEU A 172 -5.56 8.36 -5.07
CA LEU A 172 -5.01 9.69 -4.85
C LEU A 172 -6.10 10.62 -4.34
N LEU A 173 -5.76 11.41 -3.33
CA LEU A 173 -6.69 12.30 -2.64
C LEU A 173 -6.11 13.71 -2.56
N THR A 174 -6.97 14.73 -2.55
CA THR A 174 -6.55 16.11 -2.25
C THR A 174 -6.90 16.47 -0.80
N ALA A 175 -6.53 17.68 -0.35
CA ALA A 175 -6.87 18.14 0.99
C ALA A 175 -8.40 18.19 1.23
N ASP A 176 -9.20 18.44 0.20
CA ASP A 176 -10.65 18.63 0.28
C ASP A 176 -11.44 17.32 0.45
N GLU A 177 -10.78 16.16 0.29
CA GLU A 177 -11.43 14.86 0.50
C GLU A 177 -11.94 14.72 1.95
N PRO A 178 -13.21 14.35 2.19
CA PRO A 178 -13.68 14.09 3.54
C PRO A 178 -12.99 12.88 4.18
N THR A 179 -12.86 12.88 5.51
CA THR A 179 -12.50 11.66 6.25
C THR A 179 -13.67 10.69 6.22
N HIS A 180 -13.44 9.48 5.72
CA HIS A 180 -14.39 8.38 5.75
C HIS A 180 -14.23 7.60 7.05
N ARG A 181 -15.34 7.24 7.68
CA ARG A 181 -15.33 6.50 8.95
C ARG A 181 -16.25 5.29 8.87
N SER A 182 -15.71 4.11 9.15
CA SER A 182 -16.47 2.86 9.07
C SER A 182 -16.09 1.87 10.18
N GLN A 183 -16.95 0.89 10.43
CA GLN A 183 -16.68 -0.12 11.46
C GLN A 183 -15.69 -1.16 10.95
N ALA A 184 -14.69 -1.50 11.75
CA ALA A 184 -13.77 -2.60 11.51
C ALA A 184 -14.49 -3.96 11.56
N GLY A 185 -14.00 -4.94 10.81
CA GLY A 185 -14.54 -6.30 10.87
C GLY A 185 -13.91 -7.28 9.88
N PRO A 186 -14.17 -8.58 10.04
CA PRO A 186 -13.72 -9.60 9.09
C PRO A 186 -14.20 -9.29 7.66
N GLY A 187 -13.32 -9.49 6.67
CA GLY A 187 -13.63 -9.22 5.26
C GLY A 187 -13.74 -7.74 4.90
N ARG A 188 -13.40 -6.81 5.80
CA ARG A 188 -13.45 -5.36 5.53
C ARG A 188 -12.11 -4.74 5.14
N ILE A 189 -11.07 -5.55 5.01
CA ILE A 189 -9.74 -5.08 4.63
C ILE A 189 -9.39 -5.36 3.16
N HIS A 190 -10.13 -6.23 2.46
CA HIS A 190 -9.87 -6.53 1.05
C HIS A 190 -11.17 -6.85 0.28
N VAL A 191 -11.20 -6.50 -1.00
CA VAL A 191 -12.29 -6.78 -1.95
C VAL A 191 -12.18 -8.21 -2.48
N TRP A 192 -10.96 -8.62 -2.82
CA TRP A 192 -10.63 -9.95 -3.31
C TRP A 192 -9.18 -10.30 -2.94
N GLY A 193 -8.90 -11.60 -2.88
CA GLY A 193 -7.61 -12.13 -2.46
C GLY A 193 -7.79 -13.44 -1.69
N PRO A 194 -6.70 -14.09 -1.29
CA PRO A 194 -6.75 -15.21 -0.35
C PRO A 194 -7.25 -14.76 1.02
N GLU A 195 -7.73 -15.71 1.82
CA GLU A 195 -8.11 -15.46 3.21
C GLU A 195 -6.94 -14.84 3.99
N VAL A 196 -7.26 -13.90 4.87
CA VAL A 196 -6.27 -13.22 5.72
C VAL A 196 -5.65 -14.27 6.65
N PRO A 197 -4.32 -14.49 6.61
CA PRO A 197 -3.66 -15.35 7.58
C PRO A 197 -3.87 -14.82 8.99
N SER A 198 -4.13 -15.70 9.95
CA SER A 198 -4.29 -15.30 11.36
C SER A 198 -3.08 -14.55 11.90
N SER A 199 -1.88 -14.93 11.43
CA SER A 199 -0.61 -14.32 11.82
C SER A 199 -0.33 -12.97 11.15
N PHE A 200 -1.15 -12.54 10.18
CA PHE A 200 -0.90 -11.30 9.46
C PHE A 200 -0.99 -10.09 10.39
N LEU A 201 -2.02 -10.07 11.25
CA LEU A 201 -2.28 -8.98 12.20
C LEU A 201 -1.61 -9.20 13.57
N GLU A 202 -0.72 -10.18 13.72
CA GLU A 202 0.04 -10.50 14.95
C GLU A 202 1.31 -9.67 15.14
#